data_AF-G3A0E5-F1
#
_entry.id   AF-G3A0E5-F1
#
_cell.length_a   1.000
_cell.length_b   1.000
_cell.length_c   1.000
_cell.angle_alpha   90.00
_cell.angle_beta   90.00
_cell.angle_gamma   90.00
#
_symmetry.space_group_name_H-M   'P 1'
#
loop_
_entity.id
_entity.type
_entity.pdbx_description
1 polymer ?
#
loop_
_entity_poly.entity_id
_entity_poly.type
_entity_poly.pdbx_seq_one_letter_code
_entity_poly.pdbx_strand_id
1 'polypeptide(L)'
;MKATEAIQQIQADIANAKEGGTQQILVANLEVYLATVLEKARAEESAAGAEKIDQANHQLEVWKAQLSASTNHSIEMFKAVIEAGQTALKSAIVINGGAAAALLAFAGNAITKGQVLAGDPLLSQIGVGLALFVTGLGCAGLASGMRYLAQFAYSEFHYNRKRVRMRAAGTVVNWLSITLGAASFGCFFFGGYSTYAAIARPSVHVTSPVALLSSPFYGSCCPVARIAHVYWRSSITCSEYHVG
;
A
#
# COMPACT_ATOMS: atom_id res chain seq x y z
N MET A 1 7.22 37.45 43.54
CA MET A 1 6.39 37.27 44.75
C MET A 1 4.93 37.56 44.46
N LYS A 2 4.01 36.78 45.03
CA LYS A 2 2.58 37.16 45.05
C LYS A 2 2.40 38.36 45.99
N ALA A 3 1.40 39.21 45.75
CA ALA A 3 1.09 40.35 46.63
C ALA A 3 0.96 39.94 48.11
N THR A 4 0.46 38.73 48.35
CA THR A 4 0.33 38.13 49.68
C THR A 4 1.68 37.86 50.36
N GLU A 5 2.70 37.44 49.61
CA GLU A 5 4.06 37.18 50.13
C GLU A 5 4.76 38.51 50.47
N ALA A 6 4.57 39.55 49.66
CA ALA A 6 5.11 40.89 49.94
C ALA A 6 4.54 41.48 51.24
N ILE A 7 3.24 41.31 51.48
CA ILE A 7 2.60 41.77 52.72
C ILE A 7 3.10 40.96 53.93
N GLN A 8 3.31 39.65 53.80
CA GLN A 8 3.86 38.82 54.87
C GLN A 8 5.31 39.19 55.22
N GLN A 9 6.13 39.50 54.21
CA GLN A 9 7.50 39.98 54.39
C GLN A 9 7.53 41.29 55.17
N ILE A 10 6.68 42.26 54.80
CA ILE A 10 6.56 43.55 55.49
C ILE A 10 6.13 43.34 56.95
N GLN A 11 5.17 42.46 57.21
CA GLN A 11 4.72 42.15 58.58
C GLN A 11 5.84 41.50 59.43
N ALA A 12 6.61 40.59 58.85
CA ALA A 12 7.73 39.94 59.53
C ALA A 12 8.85 40.94 59.86
N ASP A 13 9.19 41.83 58.93
CA ASP A 13 10.24 42.82 59.11
C ASP A 13 9.84 43.89 60.15
N ILE A 14 8.56 44.27 60.22
CA ILE A 14 8.02 45.14 61.29
C ILE A 14 8.08 44.43 62.65
N ALA A 15 7.75 43.14 62.72
CA ALA A 15 7.84 42.37 63.96
C ALA A 15 9.29 42.28 64.47
N ASN A 16 10.25 42.02 63.56
CA ASN A 16 11.67 41.99 63.89
C ASN A 16 12.21 43.34 64.38
N ALA A 17 11.80 44.44 63.75
CA ALA A 17 12.18 45.79 64.19
C ALA A 17 11.65 46.12 65.59
N LYS A 18 10.46 45.61 65.92
CA LYS A 18 9.83 45.75 67.24
C LYS A 18 10.55 44.94 68.31
N GLU A 19 10.95 43.69 68.02
CA GLU A 19 11.75 42.86 68.92
C GLU A 19 13.15 43.44 69.18
N GLY A 20 13.73 44.14 68.19
CA GLY A 20 14.98 44.89 68.33
C GLY A 20 14.89 46.16 69.19
N GLY A 21 13.73 46.45 69.80
CA GLY A 21 13.54 47.61 70.69
C GLY A 21 13.29 48.94 69.98
N THR A 22 13.06 48.93 68.67
CA THR A 22 12.78 50.14 67.90
C THR A 22 11.34 50.59 68.17
N GLN A 23 11.16 51.65 68.94
CA GLN A 23 9.82 52.17 69.29
C GLN A 23 9.25 53.16 68.26
N GLN A 24 10.10 53.75 67.41
CA GLN A 24 9.71 54.73 66.39
C GLN A 24 10.47 54.49 65.09
N ILE A 25 9.75 54.41 63.98
CA ILE A 25 10.33 54.30 62.63
C ILE A 25 10.15 55.65 61.96
N LEU A 26 11.27 56.27 61.54
CA LEU A 26 11.25 57.48 60.73
C LEU A 26 10.56 57.20 59.39
N VAL A 27 9.61 58.04 59.02
CA VAL A 27 8.83 57.92 57.78
C VAL A 27 9.75 57.80 56.55
N ALA A 28 10.83 58.58 56.52
CA ALA A 28 11.82 58.54 55.44
C ALA A 28 12.49 57.16 55.27
N ASN A 29 12.75 56.43 56.36
CA ASN A 29 13.36 55.09 56.29
C ASN A 29 12.34 54.04 55.80
N LEU A 30 11.07 54.21 56.18
CA LEU A 30 9.99 53.34 55.71
C LEU A 30 9.72 53.53 54.21
N GLU A 31 9.77 54.77 53.72
CA GLU A 31 9.64 55.08 52.29
C GLU A 31 10.75 54.43 51.44
N VAL A 32 12.01 54.50 51.91
CA VAL A 32 13.15 53.85 51.23
C VAL A 32 13.00 52.32 51.24
N TYR A 33 12.57 51.74 52.36
CA TYR A 33 12.32 50.30 52.45
C TYR A 33 11.18 49.86 51.51
N LEU A 34 10.03 50.55 51.54
CA LEU A 34 8.90 50.25 50.67
C LEU A 34 9.26 50.39 49.19
N ALA A 35 10.03 51.41 48.81
CA ALA A 35 10.53 51.57 47.44
C ALA A 35 11.41 50.38 47.02
N THR A 36 12.26 49.88 47.92
CA THR A 36 13.14 48.72 47.67
C THR A 36 12.34 47.42 47.52
N VAL A 37 11.35 47.19 48.38
CA VAL A 37 10.46 46.02 48.30
C VAL A 37 9.62 46.04 47.02
N LEU A 38 9.16 47.22 46.60
CA LEU A 38 8.36 47.40 45.41
C LEU A 38 9.16 47.14 44.13
N GLU A 39 10.41 47.62 44.06
CA GLU A 39 11.31 47.34 42.93
C GLU A 39 11.69 45.84 42.85
N LYS A 40 11.94 45.18 43.99
CA LYS A 40 12.14 43.72 44.01
C LYS A 40 10.90 42.96 43.52
N ALA A 41 9.71 43.34 43.98
CA ALA A 41 8.46 42.72 43.56
C ALA A 41 8.23 42.87 42.04
N ARG A 42 8.48 44.05 41.48
CA ARG A 42 8.40 44.31 40.02
C ARG A 42 9.40 43.49 39.22
N ALA A 43 10.66 43.40 39.67
CA ALA A 43 11.69 42.63 39.00
C ALA A 43 11.35 41.14 38.96
N GLU A 44 10.85 40.58 40.06
CA GLU A 44 10.41 39.18 40.13
C GLU A 44 9.15 38.90 39.32
N GLU A 45 8.19 39.82 39.28
CA GLU A 45 6.98 39.66 38.47
C GLU A 45 7.28 39.70 36.97
N SER A 46 8.21 40.58 36.56
CA SER A 46 8.75 40.64 35.20
C SER A 46 9.49 39.36 34.82
N ALA A 47 10.36 38.86 35.71
CA ALA A 47 11.10 37.61 35.50
C ALA A 47 10.16 36.38 35.42
N ALA A 48 9.16 36.29 36.30
CA ALA A 48 8.16 35.23 36.29
C ALA A 48 7.25 35.30 35.04
N GLY A 49 6.99 36.50 34.51
CA GLY A 49 6.30 36.69 33.23
C GLY A 49 7.12 36.18 32.05
N ALA A 50 8.41 36.53 32.00
CA ALA A 50 9.35 36.05 30.98
C ALA A 50 9.48 34.51 31.00
N GLU A 51 9.60 33.91 32.19
CA GLU A 51 9.69 32.46 32.34
C GLU A 51 8.43 31.74 31.83
N LYS A 52 7.24 32.28 32.11
CA LYS A 52 5.98 31.73 31.58
C LYS A 52 5.90 31.80 30.05
N ILE A 53 6.41 32.88 29.45
CA ILE A 53 6.47 33.04 28.00
C ILE A 53 7.44 32.01 27.40
N ASP A 54 8.60 31.79 28.02
CA ASP A 54 9.57 30.78 27.58
C ASP A 54 9.02 29.36 27.69
N GLN A 55 8.32 29.04 28.79
CA GLN A 55 7.62 27.76 28.95
C GLN A 55 6.54 27.57 27.89
N ALA A 56 5.75 28.61 27.60
CA ALA A 56 4.72 28.55 26.55
C ALA A 56 5.32 28.37 25.16
N ASN A 57 6.42 29.07 24.85
CA ASN A 57 7.16 28.92 23.59
C ASN A 57 7.74 27.51 23.47
N HIS A 58 8.34 26.99 24.53
CA HIS A 58 8.87 25.63 24.56
C HIS A 58 7.77 24.58 24.29
N GLN A 59 6.62 24.70 24.95
CA GLN A 59 5.47 23.81 24.71
C GLN A 59 4.97 23.91 23.26
N LEU A 60 4.95 25.11 22.70
CA LEU A 60 4.52 25.36 21.33
C LEU A 60 5.48 24.70 20.33
N GLU A 61 6.80 24.77 20.57
CA GLU A 61 7.81 24.09 19.73
C GLU A 61 7.72 22.56 19.85
N VAL A 62 7.53 22.03 21.05
CA VAL A 62 7.28 20.58 21.25
C VAL A 62 6.01 20.14 20.52
N TRP A 63 4.93 20.91 20.62
CA TRP A 63 3.67 20.60 19.95
C TRP A 63 3.79 20.65 18.42
N LYS A 64 4.47 21.67 17.87
CA LYS A 64 4.80 21.74 16.43
C LYS A 64 5.61 20.53 15.98
N ALA A 65 6.64 20.15 16.74
CA ALA A 65 7.49 19.02 16.42
C ALA A 65 6.68 17.71 16.43
N GLN A 66 5.82 17.50 17.42
CA GLN A 66 4.94 16.33 17.52
C GLN A 66 3.93 16.29 16.37
N LEU A 67 3.26 17.41 16.06
CA LEU A 67 2.29 17.48 14.97
C LEU A 67 2.96 17.22 13.61
N SER A 68 4.14 17.79 13.38
CA SER A 68 4.93 17.59 12.17
C SER A 68 5.35 16.12 12.04
N ALA A 69 5.88 15.53 13.11
CA ALA A 69 6.26 14.12 13.13
C ALA A 69 5.08 13.19 12.84
N SER A 70 3.92 13.42 13.48
CA SER A 70 2.71 12.61 13.27
C SER A 70 2.16 12.76 11.85
N THR A 71 2.20 13.96 11.28
CA THR A 71 1.73 14.22 9.91
C THR A 71 2.65 13.56 8.90
N ASN A 72 3.97 13.72 9.05
CA ASN A 72 4.95 13.10 8.17
C ASN A 72 4.86 11.57 8.22
N HIS A 73 4.74 11.00 9.41
CA HIS A 73 4.54 9.56 9.58
C HIS A 73 3.28 9.08 8.86
N SER A 74 2.16 9.78 8.99
CA SER A 74 0.91 9.42 8.31
C SER A 74 1.03 9.48 6.78
N ILE A 75 1.73 10.49 6.25
CA ILE A 75 1.99 10.65 4.81
C ILE A 75 2.88 9.51 4.30
N GLU A 76 3.94 9.18 5.03
CA GLU A 76 4.88 8.11 4.66
C GLU A 76 4.20 6.74 4.68
N MET A 77 3.44 6.43 5.73
CA MET A 77 2.65 5.20 5.83
C MET A 77 1.62 5.10 4.68
N PHE A 78 0.95 6.19 4.34
CA PHE A 78 0.00 6.20 3.23
C PHE A 78 0.68 5.95 1.88
N LYS A 79 1.84 6.55 1.64
CA LYS A 79 2.65 6.29 0.43
C LYS A 79 3.09 4.83 0.35
N ALA A 80 3.62 4.28 1.44
CA ALA A 80 4.05 2.90 1.51
C ALA A 80 2.92 1.91 1.19
N VAL A 81 1.70 2.16 1.71
CA VAL A 81 0.53 1.32 1.42
C VAL A 81 0.09 1.43 -0.05
N ILE A 82 0.14 2.63 -0.65
CA ILE A 82 -0.16 2.81 -2.08
C ILE A 82 0.84 2.05 -2.94
N GLU A 83 2.14 2.18 -2.64
CA GLU A 83 3.21 1.53 -3.37
C GLU A 83 3.10 0.00 -3.27
N ALA A 84 2.89 -0.53 -2.07
CA ALA A 84 2.64 -1.96 -1.87
C ALA A 84 1.44 -2.45 -2.69
N GLY A 85 0.33 -1.69 -2.71
CA GLY A 85 -0.85 -2.00 -3.51
C GLY A 85 -0.60 -1.98 -5.02
N GLN A 86 0.19 -1.02 -5.51
CA GLN A 86 0.58 -0.96 -6.92
C GLN A 86 1.47 -2.14 -7.32
N THR A 87 2.45 -2.47 -6.48
CA THR A 87 3.31 -3.63 -6.69
C THR A 87 2.49 -4.92 -6.71
N ALA A 88 1.55 -5.10 -5.78
CA ALA A 88 0.66 -6.25 -5.77
C ALA A 88 -0.20 -6.36 -7.05
N LEU A 89 -0.78 -5.27 -7.54
CA LEU A 89 -1.55 -5.27 -8.79
C LEU A 89 -0.68 -5.56 -10.01
N LYS A 90 0.55 -4.99 -10.08
CA LYS A 90 1.51 -5.30 -11.14
C LYS A 90 1.88 -6.79 -11.13
N SER A 91 2.13 -7.35 -9.95
CA SER A 91 2.37 -8.79 -9.81
C SER A 91 1.16 -9.60 -10.28
N ALA A 92 -0.07 -9.22 -9.91
CA ALA A 92 -1.29 -9.89 -10.37
C ALA A 92 -1.45 -9.87 -11.91
N ILE A 93 -1.11 -8.74 -12.54
CA ILE A 93 -1.10 -8.60 -14.01
C ILE A 93 -0.05 -9.54 -14.63
N VAL A 94 1.17 -9.54 -14.09
CA VAL A 94 2.27 -10.36 -14.62
C VAL A 94 2.00 -11.84 -14.48
N ILE A 95 1.52 -12.31 -13.31
CA ILE A 95 1.27 -13.75 -13.09
C ILE A 95 0.10 -14.25 -13.95
N ASN A 96 -1.00 -13.50 -14.02
CA ASN A 96 -2.16 -13.90 -14.82
C ASN A 96 -1.85 -13.80 -16.32
N GLY A 97 -1.21 -12.72 -16.76
CA GLY A 97 -0.80 -12.53 -18.15
C GLY A 97 0.23 -13.57 -18.59
N GLY A 98 1.22 -13.87 -17.75
CA GLY A 98 2.22 -14.91 -18.01
C GLY A 98 1.61 -16.30 -18.10
N ALA A 99 0.71 -16.65 -17.18
CA ALA A 99 -0.01 -17.92 -17.24
C ALA A 99 -0.91 -18.04 -18.48
N ALA A 100 -1.65 -16.99 -18.82
CA ALA A 100 -2.48 -16.95 -20.02
C ALA A 100 -1.64 -17.09 -21.30
N ALA A 101 -0.52 -16.38 -21.41
CA ALA A 101 0.39 -16.48 -22.55
C ALA A 101 1.01 -17.87 -22.67
N ALA A 102 1.41 -18.49 -21.55
CA ALA A 102 1.94 -19.85 -21.53
C ALA A 102 0.90 -20.88 -22.00
N LEU A 103 -0.35 -20.77 -21.53
CA LEU A 103 -1.42 -21.65 -21.97
C LEU A 103 -1.79 -21.45 -23.44
N LEU A 104 -1.80 -20.21 -23.93
CA LEU A 104 -2.07 -19.94 -25.33
C LEU A 104 -0.96 -20.51 -26.23
N ALA A 105 0.30 -20.37 -25.81
CA ALA A 105 1.44 -20.97 -26.52
C ALA A 105 1.37 -22.51 -26.53
N PHE A 106 1.05 -23.12 -25.39
CA PHE A 106 0.85 -24.56 -25.28
C PHE A 106 -0.29 -25.04 -26.20
N ALA A 107 -1.47 -24.42 -26.10
CA ALA A 107 -2.63 -24.76 -26.90
C ALA A 107 -2.35 -24.59 -28.40
N GLY A 108 -1.72 -23.48 -28.81
CA GLY A 108 -1.37 -23.24 -30.21
C GLY A 108 -0.42 -24.30 -30.77
N ASN A 109 0.62 -24.67 -30.01
CA ASN A 109 1.55 -25.73 -30.41
C ASN A 109 0.90 -27.12 -30.45
N ALA A 110 -0.06 -27.41 -29.56
CA ALA A 110 -0.77 -28.69 -29.55
C ALA A 110 -1.70 -28.84 -30.77
N ILE A 111 -2.37 -27.76 -31.17
CA ILE A 111 -3.24 -27.71 -32.36
C ILE A 111 -2.41 -27.84 -33.66
N THR A 112 -1.30 -27.11 -33.79
CA THR A 112 -0.49 -27.14 -35.03
C THR A 112 0.20 -28.48 -35.27
N LYS A 113 0.51 -29.22 -34.21
CA LYS A 113 1.10 -30.57 -34.30
C LYS A 113 0.07 -31.68 -34.51
N GLY A 114 -1.22 -31.34 -34.59
CA GLY A 114 -2.31 -32.32 -34.76
C GLY A 114 -2.45 -33.30 -33.59
N GLN A 115 -1.90 -32.97 -32.41
CA GLN A 115 -2.00 -33.84 -31.23
C GLN A 115 -3.40 -33.79 -30.59
N VAL A 116 -4.15 -32.70 -30.85
CA VAL A 116 -5.50 -32.47 -30.38
C VAL A 116 -6.31 -31.78 -31.47
N LEU A 117 -7.52 -32.28 -31.75
CA LEU A 117 -8.46 -31.61 -32.66
C LEU A 117 -9.19 -30.49 -31.93
N ALA A 118 -9.63 -29.48 -32.69
CA ALA A 118 -10.53 -28.45 -32.17
C ALA A 118 -11.82 -29.11 -31.64
N GLY A 119 -12.10 -28.94 -30.35
CA GLY A 119 -13.22 -29.58 -29.65
C GLY A 119 -12.84 -30.76 -28.75
N ASP A 120 -11.55 -31.12 -28.67
CA ASP A 120 -11.09 -32.14 -27.73
C ASP A 120 -11.36 -31.73 -26.27
N PRO A 121 -11.87 -32.61 -25.39
CA PRO A 121 -12.23 -32.27 -24.01
C PRO A 121 -11.08 -31.67 -23.21
N LEU A 122 -9.84 -32.08 -23.50
CA LEU A 122 -8.64 -31.52 -22.88
C LEU A 122 -8.48 -30.02 -23.20
N LEU A 123 -8.65 -29.64 -24.47
CA LEU A 123 -8.51 -28.26 -24.91
C LEU A 123 -9.64 -27.38 -24.35
N SER A 124 -10.84 -27.94 -24.22
CA SER A 124 -11.98 -27.26 -23.57
C SER A 124 -11.71 -26.97 -22.09
N GLN A 125 -11.18 -27.95 -21.34
CA GLN A 125 -10.85 -27.80 -19.92
C GLN A 125 -9.70 -26.79 -19.69
N ILE A 126 -8.67 -26.80 -20.55
CA ILE A 126 -7.60 -25.79 -20.54
C ILE A 126 -8.16 -24.40 -20.88
N GLY A 127 -9.15 -24.34 -21.78
CA GLY A 127 -9.85 -23.10 -22.13
C GLY A 127 -10.53 -22.43 -20.94
N VAL A 128 -11.08 -23.20 -19.99
CA VAL A 128 -11.65 -22.66 -18.73
C VAL A 128 -10.56 -22.00 -17.88
N GLY A 129 -9.40 -22.65 -17.74
CA GLY A 129 -8.24 -22.08 -17.04
C GLY A 129 -7.75 -20.78 -17.69
N LEU A 130 -7.63 -20.77 -19.02
CA LEU A 130 -7.26 -19.58 -19.79
C LEU A 130 -8.26 -18.43 -19.59
N ALA A 131 -9.56 -18.72 -19.65
CA ALA A 131 -10.60 -17.72 -19.41
C ALA A 131 -10.47 -17.11 -18.00
N LEU A 132 -10.23 -17.93 -16.97
CA LEU A 132 -10.01 -17.46 -15.60
C LEU A 132 -8.77 -16.56 -15.49
N PHE A 133 -7.66 -16.90 -16.13
CA PHE A 133 -6.46 -16.04 -16.12
C PHE A 133 -6.70 -14.70 -16.84
N VAL A 134 -7.40 -14.70 -17.97
CA VAL A 134 -7.73 -13.46 -18.70
C VAL A 134 -8.71 -12.60 -17.90
N THR A 135 -9.71 -13.20 -17.25
CA THR A 135 -10.60 -12.48 -16.32
C THR A 135 -9.82 -11.90 -15.15
N GLY A 136 -8.92 -12.69 -14.54
CA GLY A 136 -8.04 -12.21 -13.47
C GLY A 136 -7.17 -11.03 -13.89
N LEU A 137 -6.58 -11.09 -15.08
CA LEU A 137 -5.82 -10.00 -15.69
C LEU A 137 -6.68 -8.74 -15.88
N GLY A 138 -7.89 -8.90 -16.43
CA GLY A 138 -8.85 -7.82 -16.61
C GLY A 138 -9.28 -7.17 -15.29
N CYS A 139 -9.55 -7.98 -14.26
CA CYS A 139 -9.87 -7.49 -12.92
C CYS A 139 -8.73 -6.67 -12.31
N ALA A 140 -7.47 -7.11 -12.42
CA ALA A 140 -6.32 -6.36 -11.91
C ALA A 140 -6.11 -5.04 -12.68
N GLY A 141 -6.25 -5.06 -14.01
CA GLY A 141 -6.18 -3.86 -14.84
C GLY A 141 -7.28 -2.85 -14.49
N LEU A 142 -8.52 -3.32 -14.35
CA LEU A 142 -9.65 -2.48 -13.97
C LEU A 142 -9.49 -1.92 -12.54
N ALA A 143 -9.00 -2.73 -11.59
CA ALA A 143 -8.71 -2.29 -10.24
C ALA A 143 -7.69 -1.14 -10.24
N SER A 144 -6.65 -1.22 -11.07
CA SER A 144 -5.66 -0.15 -11.23
C SER A 144 -6.29 1.15 -11.75
N GLY A 145 -7.15 1.05 -12.77
CA GLY A 145 -7.89 2.22 -13.30
C GLY A 145 -8.85 2.82 -12.27
N MET A 146 -9.56 1.99 -11.50
CA MET A 146 -10.47 2.46 -10.46
C MET A 146 -9.75 3.17 -9.31
N ARG A 147 -8.52 2.79 -8.95
CA ARG A 147 -7.72 3.55 -7.95
C ARG A 147 -7.48 4.99 -8.41
N TYR A 148 -7.20 5.20 -9.69
CA TYR A 148 -7.03 6.55 -10.24
C TYR A 148 -8.32 7.37 -10.11
N LEU A 149 -9.48 6.77 -10.45
CA LEU A 149 -10.78 7.41 -10.29
C LEU A 149 -11.13 7.71 -8.82
N ALA A 150 -10.78 6.81 -7.90
CA ALA A 150 -10.96 7.05 -6.47
C ALA A 150 -10.13 8.24 -6.00
N GLN A 151 -8.85 8.32 -6.41
CA GLN A 151 -7.97 9.44 -6.07
C GLN A 151 -8.49 10.77 -6.63
N PHE A 152 -8.98 10.78 -7.86
CA PHE A 152 -9.61 11.95 -8.48
C PHE A 152 -10.87 12.40 -7.69
N ALA A 153 -11.71 11.46 -7.25
CA ALA A 153 -12.88 11.80 -6.43
C ALA A 153 -12.50 12.36 -5.05
N TYR A 154 -11.43 11.83 -4.43
CA TYR A 154 -10.93 12.32 -3.14
C TYR A 154 -10.27 13.70 -3.25
N SER A 155 -9.51 13.98 -4.33
CA SER A 155 -8.90 15.30 -4.54
C SER A 155 -9.97 16.38 -4.71
N GLU A 156 -11.04 16.09 -5.46
CA GLU A 156 -12.14 17.03 -5.68
C GLU A 156 -12.94 17.30 -4.40
N PHE A 157 -13.14 16.29 -3.54
CA PHE A 157 -13.78 16.48 -2.23
C PHE A 157 -12.99 17.40 -1.31
N HIS A 158 -11.66 17.33 -1.34
CA HIS A 158 -10.81 18.20 -0.53
C HIS A 158 -10.91 19.67 -0.94
N TYR A 159 -11.06 19.94 -2.24
CA TYR A 159 -11.25 21.29 -2.76
C TYR A 159 -12.65 21.84 -2.45
N ASN A 160 -13.68 20.98 -2.51
CA ASN A 160 -15.08 21.42 -2.42
C ASN A 160 -15.89 20.56 -1.42
N ARG A 161 -15.74 20.87 -0.13
CA ARG A 161 -16.28 20.11 1.03
C ARG A 161 -17.81 19.94 1.05
N LYS A 162 -18.55 20.69 0.21
CA LYS A 162 -20.02 20.59 0.05
C LYS A 162 -20.46 19.36 -0.77
N ARG A 163 -19.56 18.68 -1.50
CA ARG A 163 -19.91 17.54 -2.36
C ARG A 163 -19.85 16.20 -1.62
N VAL A 164 -20.78 15.99 -0.69
CA VAL A 164 -20.90 14.72 0.10
C VAL A 164 -21.01 13.48 -0.80
N ARG A 165 -21.69 13.61 -1.96
CA ARG A 165 -21.82 12.52 -2.94
C ARG A 165 -20.47 12.06 -3.51
N MET A 166 -19.49 12.96 -3.70
CA MET A 166 -18.18 12.59 -4.24
C MET A 166 -17.34 11.82 -3.22
N ARG A 167 -17.49 12.11 -1.93
CA ARG A 167 -16.88 11.31 -0.85
C ARG A 167 -17.46 9.89 -0.81
N ALA A 168 -18.78 9.75 -0.93
CA ALA A 168 -19.43 8.45 -0.99
C ALA A 168 -18.98 7.67 -2.24
N ALA A 169 -18.95 8.31 -3.41
CA ALA A 169 -18.48 7.72 -4.65
C ALA A 169 -17.02 7.23 -4.55
N GLY A 170 -16.10 8.06 -4.02
CA GLY A 170 -14.70 7.66 -3.81
C GLY A 170 -14.57 6.43 -2.90
N THR A 171 -15.39 6.35 -1.85
CA THR A 171 -15.39 5.20 -0.92
C THR A 171 -15.89 3.93 -1.59
N VAL A 172 -16.95 4.02 -2.41
CA VAL A 172 -17.48 2.87 -3.16
C VAL A 172 -16.46 2.40 -4.21
N VAL A 173 -15.86 3.31 -4.98
CA VAL A 173 -14.85 2.97 -5.99
C VAL A 173 -13.61 2.33 -5.35
N ASN A 174 -13.21 2.80 -4.17
CA ASN A 174 -12.09 2.20 -3.44
C ASN A 174 -12.39 0.75 -3.00
N TRP A 175 -13.57 0.51 -2.43
CA TRP A 175 -14.00 -0.86 -2.09
C TRP A 175 -14.12 -1.77 -3.31
N LEU A 176 -14.63 -1.24 -4.42
CA LEU A 176 -14.70 -1.98 -5.68
C LEU A 176 -13.31 -2.33 -6.22
N SER A 177 -12.34 -1.41 -6.11
CA SER A 177 -10.94 -1.68 -6.49
C SER A 177 -10.31 -2.78 -5.63
N ILE A 178 -10.54 -2.76 -4.31
CA ILE A 178 -10.02 -3.77 -3.38
C ILE A 178 -10.60 -5.15 -3.72
N THR A 179 -11.92 -5.23 -3.94
CA THR A 179 -12.60 -6.50 -4.28
C THR A 179 -12.15 -7.04 -5.64
N LEU A 180 -11.99 -6.19 -6.65
CA LEU A 180 -11.43 -6.59 -7.96
C LEU A 180 -9.99 -7.09 -7.86
N GLY A 181 -9.15 -6.43 -7.04
CA GLY A 181 -7.78 -6.86 -6.79
C GLY A 181 -7.72 -8.24 -6.12
N ALA A 182 -8.53 -8.46 -5.08
CA ALA A 182 -8.63 -9.77 -4.41
C ALA A 182 -9.18 -10.86 -5.35
N ALA A 183 -10.21 -10.52 -6.13
CA ALA A 183 -10.81 -11.43 -7.12
C ALA A 183 -9.77 -11.87 -8.18
N SER A 184 -8.87 -10.97 -8.61
CA SER A 184 -7.80 -11.31 -9.55
C SER A 184 -6.86 -12.41 -9.03
N PHE A 185 -6.46 -12.35 -7.77
CA PHE A 185 -5.67 -13.42 -7.14
C PHE A 185 -6.49 -14.70 -6.99
N GLY A 186 -7.78 -14.59 -6.64
CA GLY A 186 -8.68 -15.74 -6.63
C GLY A 186 -8.72 -16.45 -7.98
N CYS A 187 -8.95 -15.71 -9.07
CA CYS A 187 -8.94 -16.22 -10.44
C CYS A 187 -7.63 -16.91 -10.80
N PHE A 188 -6.47 -16.41 -10.34
CA PHE A 188 -5.18 -17.05 -10.56
C PHE A 188 -5.13 -18.46 -9.93
N PHE A 189 -5.50 -18.58 -8.65
CA PHE A 189 -5.48 -19.88 -7.96
C PHE A 189 -6.52 -20.85 -8.53
N PHE A 190 -7.74 -20.39 -8.78
CA PHE A 190 -8.79 -21.23 -9.38
C PHE A 190 -8.45 -21.65 -10.82
N GLY A 191 -7.91 -20.73 -11.63
CA GLY A 191 -7.48 -21.00 -13.00
C GLY A 191 -6.31 -21.99 -13.04
N GLY A 192 -5.34 -21.83 -12.14
CA GLY A 192 -4.23 -22.77 -11.97
C GLY A 192 -4.71 -24.16 -11.57
N TYR A 193 -5.61 -24.25 -10.58
CA TYR A 193 -6.19 -25.51 -10.14
C TYR A 193 -6.99 -26.20 -11.26
N SER A 194 -7.84 -25.46 -11.98
CA SER A 194 -8.61 -25.98 -13.11
C SER A 194 -7.70 -26.54 -14.21
N THR A 195 -6.66 -25.78 -14.57
CA THR A 195 -5.67 -26.19 -15.57
C THR A 195 -4.92 -27.44 -15.13
N TYR A 196 -4.48 -27.47 -13.87
CA TYR A 196 -3.81 -28.63 -13.29
C TYR A 196 -4.70 -29.87 -13.30
N ALA A 197 -5.96 -29.73 -12.88
CA ALA A 197 -6.92 -30.83 -12.87
C ALA A 197 -7.20 -31.39 -14.28
N ALA A 198 -7.23 -30.52 -15.30
CA ALA A 198 -7.39 -30.91 -16.70
C ALA A 198 -6.23 -31.79 -17.19
N ILE A 199 -5.00 -31.46 -16.79
CA ILE A 199 -3.79 -32.19 -17.19
C ILE A 199 -3.64 -33.49 -16.38
N ALA A 200 -3.95 -33.45 -15.08
CA ALA A 200 -3.76 -34.57 -14.16
C ALA A 200 -4.82 -35.68 -14.34
N ARG A 201 -5.99 -35.37 -14.90
CA ARG A 201 -7.05 -36.34 -15.19
C ARG A 201 -7.12 -36.57 -16.70
N PRO A 202 -6.28 -37.47 -17.26
CA PRO A 202 -6.41 -37.82 -18.67
C PRO A 202 -7.82 -38.35 -18.90
N SER A 203 -8.59 -37.67 -19.75
CA SER A 203 -9.85 -38.21 -20.25
C SER A 203 -9.52 -39.49 -21.00
N VAL A 204 -9.94 -40.62 -20.43
CA VAL A 204 -9.85 -41.91 -21.10
C VAL A 204 -10.63 -41.76 -22.40
N HIS A 205 -9.94 -41.66 -23.53
CA HIS A 205 -10.58 -41.90 -24.81
C HIS A 205 -11.10 -43.32 -24.72
N VAL A 206 -12.42 -43.47 -24.59
CA VAL A 206 -13.10 -44.74 -24.84
C VAL A 206 -12.83 -45.02 -26.32
N THR A 207 -11.75 -45.73 -26.59
CA THR A 207 -11.56 -46.42 -27.85
C THR A 207 -12.68 -47.43 -27.92
N SER A 208 -13.80 -47.05 -28.54
CA SER A 208 -14.82 -48.01 -28.94
C SER A 208 -14.12 -49.14 -29.70
N PRO A 209 -14.24 -50.40 -29.27
CA PRO A 209 -13.70 -51.53 -29.99
C PRO A 209 -14.61 -51.83 -31.19
N VAL A 210 -14.53 -51.01 -32.25
CA VAL A 210 -15.21 -51.26 -33.51
C VAL A 210 -14.27 -50.90 -34.66
N ALA A 211 -13.39 -51.84 -35.03
CA ALA A 211 -12.91 -52.09 -36.40
C ALA A 211 -11.73 -53.11 -36.40
N LEU A 212 -11.95 -54.30 -35.83
CA LEU A 212 -11.18 -55.50 -36.17
C LEU A 212 -12.16 -56.49 -36.80
N LEU A 213 -12.58 -56.23 -38.05
CA LEU A 213 -13.23 -57.23 -38.92
C LEU A 213 -13.45 -56.66 -40.33
N SER A 214 -12.36 -56.46 -41.06
CA SER A 214 -12.34 -56.56 -42.53
C SER A 214 -10.91 -56.39 -43.08
N SER A 215 -10.10 -57.43 -42.96
CA SER A 215 -9.09 -57.73 -43.99
C SER A 215 -9.72 -58.71 -44.99
N PRO A 216 -9.48 -58.50 -46.29
CA PRO A 216 -8.66 -59.48 -46.99
C PRO A 216 -7.58 -58.84 -47.87
N PHE A 217 -6.39 -59.46 -47.79
CA PHE A 217 -5.43 -59.73 -48.87
C PHE A 217 -5.23 -58.71 -50.00
N TYR A 218 -4.01 -58.17 -50.07
CA TYR A 218 -3.01 -58.17 -51.16
C TYR A 218 -1.96 -57.12 -50.73
N GLY A 219 -0.67 -57.35 -50.57
CA GLY A 219 0.25 -58.26 -51.24
C GLY A 219 1.48 -57.42 -51.62
N SER A 220 2.65 -57.82 -51.09
CA SER A 220 4.00 -57.58 -51.65
C SER A 220 4.77 -56.27 -51.37
N CYS A 221 5.94 -56.47 -50.73
CA CYS A 221 7.28 -55.93 -51.05
C CYS A 221 7.50 -54.40 -51.02
N CYS A 222 8.53 -53.80 -50.41
CA CYS A 222 9.79 -54.23 -49.80
C CYS A 222 10.35 -53.01 -48.98
N PRO A 223 11.41 -53.17 -48.18
CA PRO A 223 11.91 -52.21 -47.19
C PRO A 223 12.94 -51.24 -47.80
N VAL A 224 13.27 -50.15 -47.09
CA VAL A 224 14.65 -49.63 -46.93
C VAL A 224 14.64 -48.49 -45.90
N ALA A 225 15.59 -48.59 -44.97
CA ALA A 225 15.95 -47.62 -43.95
C ALA A 225 16.53 -46.31 -44.53
N ARG A 226 16.39 -45.19 -43.79
CA ARG A 226 17.47 -44.19 -43.52
C ARG A 226 16.92 -43.04 -42.67
N ILE A 227 17.40 -42.87 -41.43
CA ILE A 227 18.61 -42.11 -40.99
C ILE A 227 18.33 -40.60 -40.79
N ALA A 228 18.84 -40.12 -39.64
CA ALA A 228 19.15 -38.74 -39.23
C ALA A 228 17.98 -37.88 -38.71
N HIS A 229 17.93 -37.39 -37.46
CA HIS A 229 18.96 -36.88 -36.53
C HIS A 229 19.55 -35.52 -36.95
N VAL A 230 18.73 -34.46 -36.97
CA VAL A 230 19.10 -33.03 -37.16
C VAL A 230 17.90 -32.22 -36.63
N TYR A 231 17.91 -31.20 -35.77
CA TYR A 231 18.94 -30.36 -35.14
C TYR A 231 18.25 -29.71 -33.92
N TRP A 232 18.81 -29.86 -32.71
CA TRP A 232 18.53 -28.97 -31.58
C TRP A 232 19.75 -28.04 -31.51
N ARG A 233 19.61 -26.80 -31.98
CA ARG A 233 20.67 -25.79 -31.86
C ARG A 233 20.06 -24.41 -31.62
N SER A 234 20.13 -24.03 -30.35
CA SER A 234 20.52 -22.74 -29.79
C SER A 234 20.65 -21.56 -30.75
N SER A 235 19.89 -20.50 -30.46
CA SER A 235 20.31 -19.11 -30.68
C SER A 235 19.89 -18.28 -29.47
N ILE A 236 20.79 -18.25 -28.48
CA ILE A 236 20.92 -17.15 -27.52
C ILE A 236 21.76 -16.11 -28.25
N THR A 237 21.19 -14.94 -28.52
CA THR A 237 21.96 -13.74 -28.90
C THR A 237 21.68 -12.66 -27.89
N CYS A 238 22.66 -12.47 -27.00
CA CYS A 238 23.00 -11.18 -26.42
C CYS A 238 23.20 -10.13 -27.53
N SER A 239 22.62 -8.95 -27.37
CA SER A 239 23.11 -7.71 -27.97
C SER A 239 22.73 -6.62 -26.96
N GLU A 240 23.68 -6.31 -26.08
CA GLU A 240 24.65 -5.21 -26.19
C GLU A 240 24.04 -3.84 -25.90
N TYR A 241 24.41 -3.36 -24.72
CA TYR A 241 24.40 -1.98 -24.29
C TYR A 241 25.09 -1.09 -25.33
N HIS A 242 24.46 0.03 -25.69
CA HIS A 242 25.21 1.21 -26.11
C HIS A 242 24.64 2.45 -25.43
N VAL A 243 25.46 3.01 -24.55
CA VAL A 243 25.32 4.35 -23.97
C VAL A 243 25.92 5.34 -24.98
N GLY A 244 25.20 6.42 -25.22
CA GLY A 244 25.61 7.61 -25.95
C GLY A 244 24.73 8.76 -25.50
#